data_AF-A0A166CL34-F1
#
_entry.id   AF-A0A166CL34-F1
#
_cell.length_a   1.000
_cell.length_b   1.000
_cell.length_c   1.000
_cell.angle_alpha   90.00
_cell.angle_beta   90.00
_cell.angle_gamma   90.00
#
_symmetry.space_group_name_H-M   'P 1'
#
loop_
_entity.id
_entity.type
_entity.pdbx_description
1 polymer ?
#
loop_
_entity_poly.entity_id
_entity_poly.type
_entity_poly.pdbx_seq_one_letter_code
_entity_poly.pdbx_strand_id
1 'polypeptide(L)'
;MSMPPEPPEPPSLSPDSRSSVSKALAATSAPIIDPFDTPLFNRLIGLIEELNATILGQRKALEEQTIIANAQRNALEEQNVIGNEQKQVLEQQREVMQDMRNALRGQRNMSIVAESTETKDDHSPLRKAVNADTDSPQNERAGEERERAVGGTTAHSEIEEPAVPAVPEKPGAIHRAILLLNETMNSVKETLLDHGAQMNVSIQDALKVRPIGYI
;
A
#
# COMPACT_ATOMS: atom_id res chain seq x y z
N MET A 1 -26.05 25.42 17.88
CA MET A 1 -25.91 24.11 18.53
C MET A 1 -27.26 23.80 19.18
N SER A 2 -28.13 23.07 18.48
CA SER A 2 -29.47 22.74 18.96
C SER A 2 -29.39 21.53 19.89
N MET A 3 -29.93 21.65 21.11
CA MET A 3 -29.99 20.54 22.05
C MET A 3 -31.06 19.53 21.63
N PRO A 4 -30.83 18.23 21.85
CA PRO A 4 -31.80 17.19 21.53
C PRO A 4 -33.01 17.25 22.48
N PRO A 5 -34.21 16.87 21.99
CA PRO A 5 -35.43 16.87 22.79
C PRO A 5 -35.36 15.81 23.90
N GLU A 6 -35.84 16.20 25.07
CA GLU A 6 -35.87 15.39 26.29
C GLU A 6 -36.88 14.23 26.16
N PRO A 7 -36.52 13.00 26.56
CA PRO A 7 -37.40 11.84 26.41
C PRO A 7 -38.56 11.87 27.43
N PRO A 8 -39.74 11.34 27.05
CA PRO A 8 -40.91 11.32 27.92
C PRO A 8 -40.69 10.42 29.14
N GLU A 9 -41.11 10.91 30.31
CA GLU A 9 -41.01 10.17 31.57
C GLU A 9 -41.94 8.93 31.59
N PRO A 10 -41.50 7.81 32.19
CA PRO A 10 -42.31 6.61 32.31
C PRO A 10 -43.44 6.78 33.34
N PRO A 11 -44.60 6.12 33.12
CA PRO A 11 -45.72 6.17 34.04
C PRO A 11 -45.36 5.56 35.40
N SER A 12 -45.57 6.33 36.46
CA SER A 12 -45.42 5.91 37.84
C SER A 12 -46.49 4.85 38.20
N LEU A 13 -46.02 3.63 38.47
CA LEU A 13 -46.88 2.55 38.97
C LEU A 13 -47.14 2.75 40.46
N SER A 14 -48.34 3.23 40.79
CA SER A 14 -48.88 3.20 42.17
C SER A 14 -49.09 1.76 42.63
N PRO A 15 -48.53 1.35 43.79
CA PRO A 15 -48.73 0.01 44.33
C PRO A 15 -49.90 0.03 45.31
N ASP A 16 -51.12 -0.13 44.80
CA ASP A 16 -52.27 -0.47 45.64
C ASP A 16 -52.79 -1.84 45.23
N SER A 17 -52.62 -2.83 46.10
CA SER A 17 -53.72 -3.64 46.62
C SER A 17 -53.21 -4.75 47.53
N ARG A 18 -53.50 -4.57 48.81
CA ARG A 18 -53.46 -5.60 49.86
C ARG A 18 -54.41 -6.73 49.52
N SER A 19 -53.97 -7.97 49.66
CA SER A 19 -54.86 -9.09 49.98
C SER A 19 -54.19 -10.01 51.01
N SER A 20 -54.61 -9.85 52.26
CA SER A 20 -54.48 -10.88 53.29
C SER A 20 -55.63 -11.86 53.11
N VAL A 21 -55.33 -13.12 52.80
CA VAL A 21 -56.21 -14.25 53.12
C VAL A 21 -55.36 -15.39 53.66
N SER A 22 -55.60 -15.66 54.93
CA SER A 22 -55.09 -16.76 55.75
C SER A 22 -55.44 -18.12 55.14
N LYS A 23 -54.62 -19.13 55.47
CA LYS A 23 -55.03 -20.41 56.11
C LYS A 23 -54.15 -21.56 55.63
N ALA A 24 -53.41 -22.09 56.59
CA ALA A 24 -52.47 -23.19 56.47
C ALA A 24 -53.08 -24.40 55.74
N LEU A 25 -52.45 -24.78 54.62
CA LEU A 25 -52.53 -26.11 54.04
C LEU A 25 -51.14 -26.73 54.18
N ALA A 26 -51.14 -27.98 54.63
CA ALA A 26 -49.98 -28.80 54.87
C ALA A 26 -48.94 -28.67 53.75
N ALA A 27 -47.70 -28.37 54.14
CA ALA A 27 -46.56 -28.31 53.25
C ALA A 27 -46.21 -29.72 52.76
N THR A 28 -46.94 -30.18 51.74
CA THR A 28 -46.39 -31.12 50.77
C THR A 28 -45.22 -30.37 50.15
N SER A 29 -43.99 -30.82 50.40
CA SER A 29 -42.78 -30.25 49.80
C SER A 29 -42.81 -30.50 48.30
N ALA A 30 -43.59 -29.69 47.58
CA ALA A 30 -43.55 -29.63 46.14
C ALA A 30 -42.11 -29.27 45.75
N PRO A 31 -41.52 -29.93 44.74
CA PRO A 31 -40.24 -29.53 44.21
C PRO A 31 -40.31 -28.04 43.91
N ILE A 32 -39.45 -27.25 44.57
CA ILE A 32 -39.28 -25.83 44.28
C ILE A 32 -38.62 -25.78 42.91
N ILE A 33 -39.44 -25.89 41.87
CA ILE A 33 -39.03 -25.74 40.47
C ILE A 33 -38.77 -24.26 40.30
N ASP A 34 -37.51 -23.93 40.05
CA ASP A 34 -37.11 -22.57 39.72
C ASP A 34 -37.91 -22.14 38.48
N PRO A 35 -38.71 -21.06 38.57
CA PRO A 35 -39.52 -20.59 37.44
C PRO A 35 -38.68 -20.20 36.21
N PHE A 36 -37.36 -20.00 36.37
CA PHE A 36 -36.45 -19.70 35.27
C PHE A 36 -35.74 -20.91 34.70
N ASP A 37 -35.79 -22.07 35.35
CA ASP A 37 -35.14 -23.29 34.85
C ASP A 37 -36.01 -24.01 33.80
N THR A 38 -36.39 -23.25 32.77
CA THR A 38 -37.14 -23.73 31.62
C THR A 38 -36.18 -24.03 30.47
N PRO A 39 -36.43 -25.08 29.66
CA PRO A 39 -35.58 -25.40 28.51
C PRO A 39 -35.43 -24.23 27.51
N LEU A 40 -36.46 -23.38 27.40
CA LEU A 40 -36.43 -22.19 26.54
C LEU A 40 -35.48 -21.13 27.08
N PHE A 41 -35.50 -20.86 28.39
CA PHE A 41 -34.61 -19.90 29.02
C PHE A 41 -33.16 -20.36 28.92
N ASN A 42 -32.87 -21.62 29.21
CA ASN A 42 -31.51 -22.19 29.07
C ASN A 42 -30.99 -22.10 27.62
N ARG A 43 -31.86 -22.31 26.63
CA ARG A 43 -31.52 -22.10 25.22
C ARG A 43 -31.20 -20.64 24.90
N LEU A 44 -31.95 -19.69 25.45
CA LEU A 44 -31.70 -18.27 25.26
C LEU A 44 -30.34 -17.86 25.86
N ILE A 45 -30.04 -18.34 27.07
CA ILE A 45 -28.73 -18.11 27.70
C ILE A 45 -27.60 -18.65 26.82
N GLY A 46 -27.72 -19.89 26.33
CA GLY A 46 -26.72 -20.49 25.44
C GLY A 46 -26.51 -19.69 24.14
N LEU A 47 -27.58 -19.18 23.54
CA LEU A 47 -27.47 -18.32 22.35
C LEU A 47 -26.77 -16.98 22.64
N ILE A 48 -27.02 -16.39 23.80
CA ILE A 48 -26.36 -15.14 24.22
C ILE A 48 -24.86 -15.40 24.44
N GLU A 49 -24.50 -16.51 25.07
CA GLU A 49 -23.10 -16.90 25.29
C GLU A 49 -22.36 -17.15 23.97
N GLU A 50 -22.98 -17.87 23.02
CA GLU A 50 -22.42 -18.13 21.70
C GLU A 50 -22.24 -16.84 20.89
N LEU A 51 -23.23 -15.94 20.94
CA LEU A 51 -23.18 -14.65 20.27
C LEU A 51 -22.08 -13.75 20.86
N ASN A 52 -21.92 -13.76 22.18
CA ASN A 52 -20.82 -13.05 22.84
C ASN A 52 -19.45 -13.62 22.45
N ALA A 53 -19.31 -14.94 22.38
CA ALA A 53 -18.07 -15.59 21.96
C ALA A 53 -17.70 -15.23 20.52
N THR A 54 -18.67 -15.20 19.61
CA THR A 54 -18.45 -14.80 18.21
C THR A 54 -18.06 -13.32 18.10
N ILE A 55 -18.72 -12.42 18.82
CA ILE A 55 -18.34 -10.99 18.85
C ILE A 55 -16.91 -10.81 19.37
N LEU A 56 -16.55 -11.52 20.44
CA LEU A 56 -15.20 -11.43 21.02
C LEU A 56 -14.15 -11.97 20.04
N GLY A 57 -14.44 -13.06 19.33
CA GLY A 57 -13.60 -13.60 18.26
C GLY A 57 -13.41 -12.60 17.11
N GLN A 58 -14.49 -11.97 16.64
CA GLN A 58 -14.43 -10.95 15.59
C GLN A 58 -13.59 -9.73 16.00
N ARG A 59 -13.78 -9.24 17.23
CA ARG A 59 -13.00 -8.12 17.76
C ARG A 59 -11.50 -8.46 17.78
N LYS A 60 -11.15 -9.66 18.24
CA LYS A 60 -9.76 -10.13 18.27
C LYS A 60 -9.16 -10.21 16.86
N ALA A 61 -9.89 -10.76 15.89
CA ALA A 61 -9.44 -10.83 14.51
C ALA A 61 -9.18 -9.44 13.91
N LEU A 62 -10.04 -8.46 14.20
CA LEU A 62 -9.87 -7.07 13.75
C LEU A 62 -8.66 -6.40 14.40
N GLU A 63 -8.41 -6.65 15.68
CA GLU A 63 -7.22 -6.18 16.39
C GLU A 63 -5.94 -6.75 15.78
N GLU A 64 -5.90 -8.06 15.53
CA GLU A 64 -4.77 -8.72 14.85
C GLU A 64 -4.53 -8.14 13.45
N GLN A 65 -5.60 -7.91 12.67
CA GLN A 65 -5.49 -7.28 11.36
C GLN A 65 -4.90 -5.86 11.46
N THR A 66 -5.29 -5.10 12.47
CA THR A 66 -4.77 -3.75 12.72
C THR A 66 -3.28 -3.77 13.04
N ILE A 67 -2.84 -4.74 13.86
CA ILE A 67 -1.42 -4.93 14.19
C ILE A 67 -0.61 -5.25 12.93
N ILE A 68 -1.11 -6.15 12.08
CA ILE A 68 -0.43 -6.54 10.83
C ILE A 68 -0.34 -5.34 9.87
N ALA A 69 -1.41 -4.58 9.71
CA ALA A 69 -1.42 -3.39 8.85
C ALA A 69 -0.42 -2.34 9.32
N ASN A 70 -0.32 -2.12 10.63
CA ASN A 70 0.66 -1.20 11.21
C ASN A 70 2.09 -1.71 11.02
N ALA A 71 2.35 -3.01 11.20
CA ALA A 71 3.67 -3.59 10.96
C ALA A 71 4.11 -3.44 9.50
N GLN A 72 3.19 -3.64 8.54
CA GLN A 72 3.45 -3.43 7.12
C GLN A 72 3.77 -1.96 6.81
N ARG A 73 3.01 -1.02 7.39
CA ARG A 73 3.28 0.41 7.24
C ARG A 73 4.67 0.77 7.74
N ASN A 74 5.05 0.29 8.92
CA ASN A 74 6.37 0.57 9.51
C ASN A 74 7.50 -0.01 8.65
N ALA A 75 7.36 -1.23 8.14
CA ALA A 75 8.36 -1.84 7.27
C ALA A 75 8.57 -1.05 5.96
N LEU A 76 7.49 -0.51 5.38
CA LEU A 76 7.58 0.37 4.21
C LEU A 76 8.27 1.70 4.53
N GLU A 77 8.01 2.26 5.71
CA GLU A 77 8.66 3.49 6.17
C GLU A 77 10.17 3.29 6.36
N GLU A 78 10.58 2.19 6.99
CA GLU A 78 11.99 1.81 7.14
C GLU A 78 12.68 1.64 5.78
N GLN A 79 12.01 0.97 4.82
CA GLN A 79 12.56 0.81 3.48
C GLN A 79 12.75 2.15 2.77
N ASN A 80 11.83 3.10 2.97
CA ASN A 80 11.94 4.44 2.40
C ASN A 80 13.11 5.21 3.01
N VAL A 81 13.33 5.12 4.32
CA VAL A 81 14.49 5.71 5.00
C VAL A 81 15.79 5.18 4.39
N ILE A 82 15.92 3.85 4.26
CA ILE A 82 17.13 3.22 3.67
C ILE A 82 17.34 3.70 2.22
N GLY A 83 16.27 3.78 1.43
CA GLY A 83 16.35 4.28 0.05
C GLY A 83 16.79 5.75 -0.03
N ASN A 84 16.31 6.58 0.88
CA ASN A 84 16.70 7.99 0.96
C ASN A 84 18.15 8.16 1.41
N GLU A 85 18.61 7.36 2.37
CA GLU A 85 20.02 7.35 2.80
C GLU A 85 20.94 6.93 1.66
N GLN A 86 20.60 5.89 0.89
CA GLN A 86 21.38 5.50 -0.29
C GLN A 86 21.47 6.62 -1.32
N LYS A 87 20.34 7.30 -1.58
CA LYS A 87 20.31 8.47 -2.47
C LYS A 87 21.22 9.59 -1.94
N GLN A 88 21.21 9.84 -0.64
CA GLN A 88 22.05 10.85 -0.01
C GLN A 88 23.54 10.52 -0.14
N VAL A 89 23.93 9.26 0.07
CA VAL A 89 25.31 8.80 -0.11
C VAL A 89 25.77 9.01 -1.56
N LEU A 90 24.93 8.69 -2.55
CA LEU A 90 25.23 8.93 -3.96
C LEU A 90 25.38 10.42 -4.28
N GLU A 91 24.55 11.28 -3.69
CA GLU A 91 24.65 12.74 -3.87
C GLU A 91 25.94 13.29 -3.26
N GLN A 92 26.30 12.84 -2.05
CA GLN A 92 27.57 13.21 -1.42
C GLN A 92 28.76 12.76 -2.28
N GLN A 93 28.73 11.55 -2.82
CA GLN A 93 29.78 11.07 -3.72
C GLN A 93 29.89 11.95 -4.97
N ARG A 94 28.75 12.37 -5.53
CA ARG A 94 28.69 13.29 -6.66
C ARG A 94 29.30 14.64 -6.35
N GLU A 95 28.98 15.20 -5.17
CA GLU A 95 29.53 16.46 -4.68
C GLU A 95 31.05 16.39 -4.55
N VAL A 96 31.58 15.33 -3.92
CA VAL A 96 33.03 15.11 -3.80
C VAL A 96 33.72 15.06 -5.17
N MET A 97 33.15 14.33 -6.14
CA MET A 97 33.70 14.28 -7.49
C MET A 97 33.66 15.64 -8.19
N GLN A 98 32.60 16.41 -7.97
CA GLN A 98 32.45 17.75 -8.53
C GLN A 98 33.49 18.71 -7.93
N ASP A 99 33.74 18.63 -6.64
CA ASP A 99 34.76 19.42 -5.95
C ASP A 99 36.17 19.08 -6.42
N MET A 100 36.48 17.79 -6.56
CA MET A 100 37.75 17.34 -7.13
C MET A 100 37.95 17.89 -8.54
N ARG A 101 36.90 17.87 -9.38
CA ARG A 101 36.93 18.44 -10.73
C ARG A 101 37.18 19.95 -10.69
N ASN A 102 36.53 20.66 -9.76
CA ASN A 102 36.69 22.10 -9.58
C ASN A 102 38.11 22.46 -9.10
N ALA A 103 38.66 21.71 -8.16
CA ALA A 103 40.03 21.90 -7.66
C ALA A 103 41.07 21.69 -8.77
N LEU A 104 40.94 20.63 -9.57
CA LEU A 104 41.81 20.38 -10.72
C LEU A 104 41.71 21.49 -11.78
N ARG A 105 40.51 22.04 -12.01
CA ARG A 105 40.31 23.19 -12.90
C ARG A 105 40.97 24.45 -12.33
N GLY A 106 40.84 24.69 -11.03
CA GLY A 106 41.50 25.79 -10.33
C GLY A 106 43.02 25.72 -10.44
N GLN A 107 43.61 24.53 -10.28
CA GLN A 107 45.06 24.32 -10.43
C GLN A 107 45.55 24.63 -11.85
N ARG A 108 44.83 24.19 -12.91
CA ARG A 108 45.18 24.56 -14.30
C ARG A 108 45.19 26.06 -14.52
N ASN A 109 44.17 26.76 -14.00
CA ASN A 109 44.07 28.20 -14.16
C ASN A 109 45.20 28.95 -13.45
N MET A 110 45.66 28.45 -12.29
CA MET A 110 46.82 29.02 -11.59
C MET A 110 48.16 28.72 -12.29
N SER A 111 48.31 27.55 -12.89
CA SER A 111 49.51 27.19 -13.66
C SER A 111 49.70 28.08 -14.90
N ILE A 112 48.62 28.38 -15.62
CA ILE A 112 48.64 29.24 -16.83
C ILE A 112 48.99 30.70 -16.48
N VAL A 113 48.55 31.19 -15.31
CA VAL A 113 48.85 32.56 -14.84
C VAL A 113 50.30 32.69 -14.41
N ALA A 114 50.89 31.66 -13.78
CA ALA A 114 52.31 31.68 -13.42
C ALA A 114 53.24 31.67 -14.65
N GLU A 115 52.93 30.86 -15.67
CA GLU A 115 53.71 30.75 -16.91
C GLU A 115 53.62 32.02 -17.79
N SER A 116 52.56 32.82 -17.64
CA SER A 116 52.40 34.11 -18.35
C SER A 116 53.19 35.28 -17.73
N THR A 117 53.92 35.07 -16.63
CA THR A 117 54.76 36.11 -16.00
C THR A 117 56.26 35.97 -16.27
N GLU A 118 56.68 34.93 -16.98
CA GLU A 118 58.11 34.64 -17.25
C GLU A 118 58.37 34.38 -18.74
N THR A 119 57.92 35.27 -19.63
CA THR A 119 58.53 35.44 -20.96
C THR A 119 58.32 36.88 -21.43
N LYS A 120 59.10 37.79 -20.84
CA LYS A 120 59.46 39.02 -21.53
C LYS A 120 60.73 38.67 -22.31
N ASP A 121 60.58 38.40 -23.60
CA ASP A 121 61.43 39.00 -24.63
C ASP A 121 60.92 38.68 -26.04
N ASP A 122 60.88 39.77 -26.81
CA ASP A 122 60.61 39.97 -28.23
C ASP A 122 60.41 38.75 -29.15
N HIS A 123 59.26 38.70 -29.82
CA HIS A 123 59.17 38.97 -31.27
C HIS A 123 57.71 38.92 -31.75
N SER A 124 57.23 40.05 -32.28
CA SER A 124 56.06 40.16 -33.17
C SER A 124 56.54 40.09 -34.65
N PRO A 125 55.67 40.04 -35.69
CA PRO A 125 54.24 39.67 -35.78
C PRO A 125 53.93 38.75 -37.00
N LEU A 126 52.64 38.51 -37.26
CA LEU A 126 51.98 38.02 -38.48
C LEU A 126 51.85 36.50 -38.65
N ARG A 127 50.60 36.02 -38.50
CA ARG A 127 49.78 35.61 -39.65
C ARG A 127 48.29 35.48 -39.29
N LYS A 128 47.51 36.33 -39.96
CA LYS A 128 46.06 36.18 -40.19
C LYS A 128 45.80 34.94 -41.04
N ALA A 129 44.86 34.11 -40.62
CA ALA A 129 43.95 33.31 -41.46
C ALA A 129 42.81 32.87 -40.52
N VAL A 130 41.69 33.58 -40.45
CA VAL A 130 40.50 33.38 -41.29
C VAL A 130 40.35 31.91 -41.68
N ASN A 131 39.55 31.18 -40.92
CA ASN A 131 38.68 30.14 -41.46
C ASN A 131 37.31 30.35 -40.84
N ALA A 132 36.39 30.74 -41.70
CA ALA A 132 34.98 30.91 -41.44
C ALA A 132 34.25 29.56 -41.52
N ASP A 133 33.10 29.54 -40.87
CA ASP A 133 31.92 28.73 -41.17
C ASP A 133 32.02 27.21 -41.14
N THR A 134 31.53 26.64 -40.05
CA THR A 134 30.61 25.50 -40.13
C THR A 134 29.74 25.48 -38.87
N ASP A 135 28.76 26.39 -38.86
CA ASP A 135 27.63 26.32 -37.94
C ASP A 135 26.45 25.69 -38.70
N SER A 136 26.01 24.53 -38.22
CA SER A 136 24.76 23.90 -38.61
C SER A 136 24.30 23.07 -37.43
N PRO A 137 23.20 23.48 -36.80
CA PRO A 137 22.09 22.55 -36.71
C PRO A 137 20.75 23.28 -36.86
N GLN A 138 20.05 23.00 -37.96
CA GLN A 138 18.61 23.12 -38.01
C GLN A 138 18.05 21.92 -38.75
N ASN A 139 17.43 21.01 -37.99
CA ASN A 139 16.28 20.30 -38.51
C ASN A 139 15.29 20.07 -37.38
N GLU A 140 14.20 20.82 -37.47
CA GLU A 140 12.93 20.45 -36.91
C GLU A 140 12.42 19.18 -37.62
N ARG A 141 11.62 18.37 -36.92
CA ARG A 141 10.17 18.24 -37.20
C ARG A 141 9.62 16.83 -36.95
N ALA A 142 8.50 16.84 -36.22
CA ALA A 142 7.41 15.85 -36.16
C ALA A 142 7.78 14.44 -35.66
N GLY A 143 7.16 13.89 -34.62
CA GLY A 143 5.73 13.95 -34.31
C GLY A 143 5.02 12.85 -35.10
N GLU A 144 4.69 11.73 -34.45
CA GLU A 144 3.50 10.94 -34.75
C GLU A 144 3.29 9.82 -33.72
N GLU A 145 2.03 9.70 -33.33
CA GLU A 145 1.39 8.69 -32.52
C GLU A 145 1.55 7.28 -33.14
N ARG A 146 1.57 6.22 -32.32
CA ARG A 146 0.52 5.19 -32.37
C ARG A 146 0.70 4.05 -31.36
N GLU A 147 -0.48 3.63 -30.92
CA GLU A 147 -0.86 2.49 -30.13
C GLU A 147 -0.47 1.11 -30.72
N ARG A 148 -0.69 0.08 -29.89
CA ARG A 148 -0.89 -1.37 -30.16
C ARG A 148 0.38 -2.22 -30.10
N ALA A 149 0.53 -3.09 -29.08
CA ALA A 149 -0.19 -4.35 -28.80
C ALA A 149 0.33 -5.52 -29.65
N VAL A 150 0.39 -6.71 -29.00
CA VAL A 150 0.60 -8.05 -29.58
C VAL A 150 2.06 -8.29 -30.01
N GLY A 151 2.80 -9.30 -29.58
CA GLY A 151 2.47 -10.69 -29.27
C GLY A 151 3.14 -11.59 -30.31
N GLY A 152 4.02 -12.49 -29.88
CA GLY A 152 4.28 -13.76 -30.59
C GLY A 152 5.50 -13.88 -31.52
N THR A 153 6.32 -14.89 -31.19
CA THR A 153 6.93 -15.91 -32.07
C THR A 153 8.10 -15.61 -33.01
N THR A 154 9.26 -16.18 -32.62
CA THR A 154 10.00 -17.25 -33.32
C THR A 154 10.33 -17.08 -34.82
N ALA A 155 11.62 -16.93 -35.14
CA ALA A 155 12.37 -17.88 -36.00
C ALA A 155 13.86 -17.52 -36.17
N HIS A 156 14.70 -18.45 -35.74
CA HIS A 156 15.98 -18.90 -36.34
C HIS A 156 16.70 -18.01 -37.35
N SER A 157 17.93 -17.64 -37.01
CA SER A 157 19.03 -17.66 -37.98
C SER A 157 20.29 -18.18 -37.27
N GLU A 158 20.77 -19.28 -37.82
CA GLU A 158 21.85 -20.16 -37.40
C GLU A 158 23.16 -19.68 -38.03
N ILE A 159 24.16 -19.34 -37.21
CA ILE A 159 25.57 -19.30 -37.59
C ILE A 159 26.36 -19.93 -36.45
N GLU A 160 26.94 -21.09 -36.72
CA GLU A 160 27.86 -21.84 -35.87
C GLU A 160 29.15 -21.05 -35.60
N GLU A 161 29.56 -20.91 -34.32
CA GLU A 161 30.96 -20.88 -33.87
C GLU A 161 31.07 -20.89 -32.32
N PRO A 162 32.23 -21.26 -31.73
CA PRO A 162 32.38 -22.50 -30.98
C PRO A 162 32.05 -22.40 -29.48
N ALA A 163 31.71 -23.58 -28.95
CA ALA A 163 31.34 -23.91 -27.58
C ALA A 163 32.13 -23.19 -26.48
N VAL A 164 31.45 -22.28 -25.80
CA VAL A 164 31.66 -21.99 -24.38
C VAL A 164 30.41 -22.47 -23.66
N PRO A 165 30.49 -23.31 -22.60
CA PRO A 165 29.31 -23.73 -21.87
C PRO A 165 28.68 -22.49 -21.22
N ALA A 166 27.61 -21.99 -21.83
CA ALA A 166 26.74 -20.98 -21.24
C ALA A 166 26.10 -21.61 -20.00
N VAL A 167 26.73 -21.35 -18.85
CA VAL A 167 26.17 -21.68 -17.54
C VAL A 167 24.84 -20.93 -17.46
N PRO A 168 23.69 -21.61 -17.31
CA PRO A 168 22.43 -20.92 -17.08
C PRO A 168 22.57 -20.21 -15.74
N GLU A 169 22.69 -18.88 -15.78
CA GLU A 169 22.72 -18.06 -14.58
C GLU A 169 21.44 -18.32 -13.81
N LYS A 170 21.55 -19.09 -12.72
CA LYS A 170 20.44 -19.35 -11.83
C LYS A 170 19.90 -17.98 -11.40
N PRO A 171 18.61 -17.67 -11.65
CA PRO A 171 18.04 -16.41 -11.23
C PRO A 171 18.33 -16.23 -9.75
N GLY A 172 19.09 -15.18 -9.44
CA GLY A 172 19.57 -14.90 -8.09
C GLY A 172 18.41 -14.87 -7.11
N ALA A 173 18.70 -15.09 -5.83
CA ALA A 173 17.69 -15.10 -4.76
C ALA A 173 16.77 -13.86 -4.82
N ILE A 174 17.31 -12.71 -5.21
CA ILE A 174 16.59 -11.44 -5.40
C ILE A 174 15.56 -11.54 -6.54
N HIS A 175 15.94 -12.10 -7.70
CA HIS A 175 15.02 -12.25 -8.83
C HIS A 175 13.85 -13.19 -8.48
N ARG A 176 14.12 -14.26 -7.74
CA ARG A 176 13.07 -15.17 -7.25
C ARG A 176 12.12 -14.48 -6.27
N ALA A 177 12.67 -13.67 -5.36
CA ALA A 177 11.85 -12.90 -4.43
C ALA A 177 10.96 -11.89 -5.16
N ILE A 178 11.47 -11.24 -6.22
CA ILE A 178 10.70 -10.30 -7.05
C ILE A 178 9.56 -11.02 -7.77
N LEU A 179 9.82 -12.19 -8.37
CA LEU A 179 8.78 -12.99 -9.03
C LEU A 179 7.71 -13.45 -8.04
N LEU A 180 8.11 -13.94 -6.87
CA LEU A 180 7.20 -14.37 -5.83
C LEU A 180 6.34 -13.22 -5.31
N LEU A 181 6.93 -12.03 -5.10
CA LEU A 181 6.19 -10.84 -4.69
C LEU A 181 5.15 -10.44 -5.75
N ASN A 182 5.51 -10.48 -7.04
CA ASN A 182 4.61 -10.16 -8.14
C ASN A 182 3.44 -11.16 -8.21
N GLU A 183 3.71 -12.45 -8.06
CA GLU A 183 2.68 -13.50 -7.98
C GLU A 183 1.73 -13.27 -6.79
N THR A 184 2.29 -12.96 -5.62
CA THR A 184 1.50 -12.69 -4.41
C THR A 184 0.61 -11.46 -4.59
N MET A 185 1.15 -10.38 -5.15
CA MET A 185 0.39 -9.16 -5.44
C MET A 185 -0.73 -9.39 -6.45
N ASN A 186 -0.49 -10.21 -7.48
CA ASN A 186 -1.52 -10.56 -8.46
C ASN A 186 -2.64 -11.39 -7.82
N SER A 187 -2.30 -12.36 -6.96
CA SER A 187 -3.29 -13.16 -6.23
C SER A 187 -4.18 -12.30 -5.30
N VAL A 188 -3.57 -11.36 -4.57
CA VAL A 188 -4.31 -10.42 -3.71
C VAL A 188 -5.23 -9.53 -4.55
N LYS A 189 -4.73 -9.02 -5.68
CA LYS A 189 -5.52 -8.19 -6.61
C LYS A 189 -6.73 -8.96 -7.16
N GLU A 190 -6.55 -10.20 -7.60
CA GLU A 190 -7.65 -11.02 -8.11
C GLU A 190 -8.71 -11.27 -7.03
N THR A 191 -8.28 -11.61 -5.82
CA THR A 191 -9.20 -11.85 -4.69
C THR A 191 -10.01 -10.60 -4.32
N LEU A 192 -9.40 -9.42 -4.39
CA LEU A 192 -10.09 -8.14 -4.15
C LEU A 192 -11.10 -7.82 -5.26
N LEU A 193 -10.76 -8.11 -6.52
CA LEU A 193 -11.66 -7.92 -7.65
C LEU A 193 -12.88 -8.86 -7.56
N ASP A 194 -12.66 -10.12 -7.20
CA ASP A 194 -13.72 -11.12 -7.05
C ASP A 194 -14.71 -10.74 -5.93
N HIS A 195 -14.20 -10.43 -4.74
CA HIS A 195 -15.05 -9.93 -3.65
C HIS A 195 -15.75 -8.61 -4.00
N GLY A 196 -15.08 -7.70 -4.70
CA GLY A 196 -15.67 -6.45 -5.17
C GLY A 196 -16.85 -6.69 -6.12
N ALA A 197 -16.73 -7.65 -7.03
CA ALA A 197 -17.80 -8.06 -7.92
C ALA A 197 -18.98 -8.68 -7.15
N GLN A 198 -18.70 -9.56 -6.18
CA GLN A 198 -19.72 -10.18 -5.33
C GLN A 198 -20.49 -9.15 -4.49
N MET A 199 -19.79 -8.17 -3.94
CA MET A 199 -20.40 -7.07 -3.19
C MET A 199 -21.30 -6.22 -4.09
N ASN A 200 -20.86 -5.91 -5.31
CA ASN A 200 -21.65 -5.15 -6.27
C ASN A 200 -22.94 -5.89 -6.66
N VAL A 201 -22.88 -7.20 -6.88
CA VAL A 201 -24.08 -8.04 -7.12
C VAL A 201 -25.04 -7.96 -5.93
N SER A 202 -24.52 -8.12 -4.70
CA SER A 202 -25.32 -8.05 -3.47
C SER A 202 -26.02 -6.69 -3.30
N ILE A 203 -25.35 -5.60 -3.65
CA ILE A 203 -25.93 -4.25 -3.64
C ILE A 203 -27.05 -4.15 -4.68
N GLN A 204 -26.83 -4.63 -5.90
CA GLN A 204 -27.84 -4.60 -6.96
C GLN A 204 -29.07 -5.43 -6.59
N ASP A 205 -28.89 -6.61 -6.02
CA ASP A 205 -29.99 -7.46 -5.54
C ASP A 205 -30.76 -6.77 -4.42
N ALA A 206 -30.08 -6.16 -3.45
CA ALA A 206 -30.72 -5.41 -2.37
C ALA A 206 -31.52 -4.20 -2.88
N LEU A 207 -31.05 -3.54 -3.94
CA LEU A 207 -31.78 -2.45 -4.59
C LEU A 207 -32.97 -2.95 -5.41
N LYS A 208 -32.85 -4.11 -6.05
CA LYS A 208 -33.91 -4.71 -6.88
C LYS A 208 -35.07 -5.28 -6.06
N VAL A 209 -34.83 -5.69 -4.82
CA VAL A 209 -35.84 -6.25 -3.89
C VAL A 209 -36.70 -5.16 -3.22
N ARG A 210 -36.52 -3.87 -3.54
CA ARG A 210 -37.40 -2.81 -3.07
C ARG A 210 -38.38 -2.40 -4.19
N PRO A 211 -39.49 -3.13 -4.44
CA PRO A 211 -40.58 -2.57 -5.21
C PRO A 211 -41.10 -1.38 -4.40
N ILE A 212 -40.89 -0.18 -4.93
CA ILE A 212 -41.52 1.02 -4.43
C ILE A 212 -43.01 0.82 -4.70
N GLY A 213 -43.71 0.26 -3.72
CA GLY A 213 -45.16 0.35 -3.61
C GLY A 213 -45.49 1.81 -3.42
N TYR A 214 -45.65 2.53 -4.52
CA TYR A 214 -46.35 3.81 -4.55
C TYR A 214 -47.81 3.51 -4.17
N ILE A 215 -48.17 3.88 -2.94
CA ILE A 215 -49.55 4.14 -2.50
C ILE A 215 -49.66 5.66 -2.41
#